data_AF-K2DPS6-F1
#
_entry.id   AF-K2DPS6-F1
#
_cell.length_a   1.000
_cell.length_b   1.000
_cell.length_c   1.000
_cell.angle_alpha   90.00
_cell.angle_beta   90.00
_cell.angle_gamma   90.00
#
_symmetry.space_group_name_H-M   'P 1'
#
loop_
_entity.id
_entity.type
_entity.pdbx_description
1 polymer ?
#
loop_
_entity_poly.entity_id
_entity_poly.type
_entity_poly.pdbx_seq_one_letter_code
_entity_poly.pdbx_strand_id
1 'polypeptide(L)'
;MQEYFGKQEAKLAVKISLLGLLFFVLLVRIHLLYVPSGHDLTQGAFETVFSHSFRIVSASIATFYIVQLWDVWFFEWLQNRNHFLSVRVAISLCVSQFFDTVLFSILGLYGIVESVIHVILVSFAVKCTIILLSSPLVSFAKRFVKDEIPV
;
A
#
# COMPACT_ATOMS: atom_id res chain seq x y z
N MET A 1 6.04 2.15 -14.27
CA MET A 1 6.40 0.72 -14.14
C MET A 1 5.63 -0.14 -15.13
N GLN A 2 4.32 -0.31 -14.98
CA GLN A 2 3.50 -1.21 -15.82
C GLN A 2 3.46 -0.79 -17.31
N GLU A 3 3.60 0.50 -17.60
CA GLU A 3 3.60 1.09 -18.95
C GLU A 3 4.99 1.05 -19.63
N TYR A 4 6.09 0.87 -18.87
CA TYR A 4 7.47 0.99 -19.37
C TYR A 4 8.31 -0.30 -19.31
N PHE A 5 8.07 -1.17 -18.33
CA PHE A 5 8.90 -2.37 -18.08
C PHE A 5 8.17 -3.69 -18.44
N GLY A 6 6.96 -3.60 -19.00
CA GLY A 6 6.15 -4.77 -19.32
C GLY A 6 5.49 -5.43 -18.08
N LYS A 7 4.39 -6.16 -18.31
CA LYS A 7 3.59 -6.79 -17.25
C LYS A 7 4.37 -7.84 -16.44
N GLN A 8 5.44 -8.41 -16.99
CA GLN A 8 6.21 -9.47 -16.34
C GLN A 8 7.19 -8.91 -15.29
N GLU A 9 7.97 -7.89 -15.63
CA GLU A 9 8.91 -7.24 -14.70
C GLU A 9 8.19 -6.61 -13.51
N ALA A 10 7.05 -5.97 -13.74
CA ALA A 10 6.24 -5.41 -12.65
C ALA A 10 5.75 -6.49 -11.67
N LYS A 11 5.34 -7.67 -12.17
CA LYS A 11 4.95 -8.80 -11.32
C LYS A 11 6.13 -9.37 -10.55
N LEU A 12 7.31 -9.41 -11.17
CA LEU A 12 8.53 -9.90 -10.53
C LEU A 12 8.97 -8.96 -9.40
N ALA A 13 8.97 -7.65 -9.64
CA ALA A 13 9.25 -6.64 -8.61
C ALA A 13 8.32 -6.78 -7.39
N VAL A 14 7.01 -6.93 -7.61
CA VAL A 14 6.03 -7.15 -6.53
C VAL A 14 6.34 -8.42 -5.74
N LYS A 15 6.69 -9.53 -6.42
CA LYS A 15 7.05 -10.79 -5.76
C LYS A 15 8.32 -10.65 -4.91
N ILE A 16 9.34 -9.96 -5.42
CA ILE A 16 10.59 -9.72 -4.67
C ILE A 16 10.29 -8.85 -3.44
N SER A 17 9.52 -7.77 -3.58
CA SER A 17 9.14 -6.92 -2.45
C SER A 17 8.35 -7.70 -1.38
N LEU A 18 7.43 -8.58 -1.80
CA LEU A 18 6.67 -9.43 -0.88
C LEU A 18 7.61 -10.41 -0.13
N LEU A 19 8.53 -11.05 -0.86
CA LEU A 19 9.50 -11.97 -0.26
C LEU A 19 10.43 -11.26 0.72
N GLY A 20 10.91 -10.06 0.37
CA GLY A 20 11.73 -9.22 1.24
C GLY A 20 11.00 -8.82 2.51
N LEU A 21 9.71 -8.48 2.42
CA LEU A 21 8.88 -8.15 3.58
C LEU A 21 8.69 -9.36 4.51
N LEU A 22 8.44 -10.54 3.96
CA LEU A 22 8.35 -11.79 4.73
C LEU A 22 9.67 -12.12 5.43
N PHE A 23 10.79 -11.95 4.72
CA PHE A 23 12.12 -12.16 5.29
C PHE A 23 12.41 -11.19 6.45
N PHE A 24 12.06 -9.91 6.29
CA PHE A 24 12.17 -8.92 7.37
C PHE A 24 11.37 -9.31 8.61
N VAL A 25 10.10 -9.72 8.45
CA VAL A 25 9.27 -10.18 9.57
C VAL A 25 9.87 -11.39 10.28
N LEU A 26 10.45 -12.32 9.52
CA LEU A 26 11.14 -13.48 10.07
C LEU A 26 12.35 -13.07 10.92
N LEU A 27 13.19 -12.15 10.42
CA LEU A 27 14.34 -11.65 11.17
C LEU A 27 13.93 -10.94 12.46
N VAL A 28 12.92 -10.08 12.41
CA VAL A 28 12.36 -9.42 13.60
C VAL A 28 11.86 -10.47 14.60
N ARG A 29 11.23 -11.54 14.13
CA ARG A 29 10.75 -12.60 15.01
C ARG A 29 11.89 -13.38 15.68
N ILE A 30 12.98 -13.63 14.95
CA ILE A 30 14.19 -14.23 15.53
C ILE A 30 14.80 -13.30 16.57
N HIS A 31 14.90 -11.99 16.27
CA HIS A 31 15.47 -11.01 17.19
C HIS A 31 14.65 -10.91 18.50
N LEU A 32 13.32 -10.97 18.42
CA LEU A 32 12.46 -10.97 19.60
C LEU A 32 12.58 -12.24 20.47
N LEU A 33 13.13 -13.33 19.94
CA LEU A 33 13.42 -14.56 20.71
C LEU A 33 14.82 -14.53 21.34
N TYR A 34 15.64 -13.53 21.02
CA TYR A 34 16.98 -13.40 21.57
C TYR A 34 16.93 -12.97 23.05
N VAL A 35 17.80 -13.56 23.86
CA VAL A 35 17.92 -13.19 25.28
C VAL A 35 18.76 -11.91 25.38
N PRO A 36 18.18 -10.77 25.79
CA PRO A 36 18.92 -9.52 25.88
C PRO A 36 20.01 -9.58 26.95
N SER A 37 21.06 -8.79 26.78
CA SER A 37 22.08 -8.63 27.82
C SER A 37 21.51 -7.89 29.04
N GLY A 38 22.03 -8.15 30.24
CA GLY A 38 21.55 -7.49 31.47
C GLY A 38 21.76 -5.96 31.51
N HIS A 39 22.52 -5.39 30.57
CA HIS A 39 22.72 -3.93 30.43
C HIS A 39 21.88 -3.33 29.28
N ASP A 40 21.06 -4.13 28.61
CA ASP A 40 20.26 -3.66 27.50
C ASP A 40 19.01 -2.94 28.02
N LEU A 41 18.95 -1.64 27.76
CA LEU A 41 17.82 -0.77 28.12
C LEU A 41 16.82 -0.61 26.97
N THR A 42 17.13 -1.13 25.77
CA THR A 42 16.39 -0.85 24.53
C THR A 42 15.45 -1.98 24.12
N GLN A 43 15.69 -3.20 24.60
CA GLN A 43 14.88 -4.38 24.27
C GLN A 43 13.38 -4.19 24.53
N GLY A 44 12.98 -3.56 25.65
CA GLY A 44 11.56 -3.34 25.96
C GLY A 44 10.84 -2.44 24.95
N ALA A 45 11.52 -1.41 24.44
CA ALA A 45 10.97 -0.57 23.38
C ALA A 45 10.88 -1.33 22.06
N PHE A 46 11.88 -2.16 21.76
CA PHE A 46 11.89 -3.00 20.56
C PHE A 46 10.73 -4.01 20.56
N GLU A 47 10.49 -4.69 21.69
CA GLU A 47 9.35 -5.59 21.87
C GLU A 47 8.01 -4.86 21.70
N THR A 48 7.88 -3.67 22.26
CA THR A 48 6.64 -2.88 22.15
C THR A 48 6.32 -2.55 20.69
N VAL A 49 7.32 -2.10 19.92
CA VAL A 49 7.13 -1.72 18.51
C VAL A 49 6.89 -2.93 17.61
N PHE A 50 7.64 -4.02 17.84
CA PHE A 50 7.66 -5.15 16.92
C PHE A 50 6.73 -6.33 17.31
N SER A 51 6.16 -6.32 18.51
CA SER A 51 5.23 -7.37 18.99
C SER A 51 4.03 -7.58 18.05
N HIS A 52 3.51 -6.51 17.46
CA HIS A 52 2.38 -6.54 16.54
C HIS A 52 2.76 -6.61 15.06
N SER A 53 4.06 -6.62 14.71
CA SER A 53 4.50 -6.56 13.31
C SER A 53 3.99 -7.71 12.46
N PHE A 54 3.92 -8.94 12.99
CA PHE A 54 3.36 -10.08 12.26
C PHE A 54 1.89 -9.86 11.88
N ARG A 55 1.11 -9.30 12.82
CA ARG A 55 -0.30 -8.98 12.58
C ARG A 55 -0.44 -7.85 11.55
N ILE A 56 0.36 -6.79 11.68
CA ILE A 56 0.32 -5.64 10.77
C ILE A 56 0.69 -6.08 9.34
N VAL A 57 1.74 -6.88 9.18
CA VAL A 57 2.18 -7.35 7.86
C VAL A 57 1.18 -8.31 7.24
N SER A 58 0.64 -9.27 8.00
CA SER A 58 -0.37 -10.19 7.47
C SER A 58 -1.66 -9.45 7.06
N ALA A 59 -2.11 -8.49 7.86
CA ALA A 59 -3.23 -7.61 7.51
C ALA A 59 -2.95 -6.77 6.26
N SER A 60 -1.74 -6.23 6.10
CA SER A 60 -1.33 -5.47 4.92
C SER A 60 -1.35 -6.33 3.66
N ILE A 61 -0.81 -7.55 3.72
CA ILE A 61 -0.79 -8.46 2.55
C ILE A 61 -2.21 -8.86 2.15
N ALA A 62 -3.05 -9.22 3.13
CA ALA A 62 -4.44 -9.59 2.87
C ALA A 62 -5.24 -8.42 2.27
N THR A 63 -5.11 -7.23 2.86
CA THR A 63 -5.77 -6.02 2.38
C THR A 63 -5.31 -5.67 0.97
N PHE A 64 -4.00 -5.64 0.73
CA PHE A 64 -3.43 -5.38 -0.58
C PHE A 64 -3.98 -6.33 -1.64
N TYR A 65 -4.02 -7.63 -1.36
CA TYR A 65 -4.51 -8.62 -2.32
C TYR A 65 -5.99 -8.40 -2.69
N ILE A 66 -6.84 -8.20 -1.68
CA ILE A 66 -8.29 -7.99 -1.88
C ILE A 66 -8.54 -6.69 -2.66
N VAL A 67 -7.90 -5.60 -2.24
CA VAL A 67 -8.09 -4.27 -2.84
C VAL A 67 -7.51 -4.23 -4.25
N GLN A 68 -6.36 -4.85 -4.51
CA GLN A 68 -5.74 -4.85 -5.83
C GLN A 68 -6.59 -5.61 -6.87
N LEU A 69 -7.23 -6.72 -6.48
CA LEU A 69 -8.18 -7.42 -7.34
C LEU A 69 -9.41 -6.57 -7.65
N TRP A 70 -9.93 -5.89 -6.63
CA TRP A 70 -11.09 -5.00 -6.77
C TRP A 70 -10.78 -3.78 -7.65
N ASP A 71 -9.60 -3.16 -7.47
CA ASP A 71 -9.14 -2.00 -8.23
C ASP A 71 -9.05 -2.31 -9.74
N VAL A 72 -8.49 -3.47 -10.11
CA VAL A 72 -8.39 -3.88 -11.52
C VAL A 72 -9.76 -3.98 -12.16
N TRP A 73 -10.71 -4.66 -11.49
CA TRP A 73 -12.08 -4.79 -11.97
C TRP A 73 -12.80 -3.44 -12.05
N PHE A 74 -12.65 -2.59 -11.02
CA PHE A 74 -13.29 -1.28 -10.97
C PHE A 74 -12.74 -0.32 -12.04
N PHE A 75 -11.43 -0.37 -12.29
CA PHE A 75 -10.79 0.42 -13.34
C PHE A 75 -11.30 0.03 -14.74
N GLU A 76 -11.41 -1.27 -15.04
CA GLU A 76 -11.98 -1.76 -16.30
C GLU A 76 -13.44 -1.31 -16.48
N TRP A 77 -14.25 -1.37 -15.42
CA TRP A 77 -15.62 -0.86 -15.43
C TRP A 77 -15.68 0.65 -15.71
N LEU A 78 -14.78 1.43 -15.11
CA LEU A 78 -14.71 2.88 -15.29
C LEU A 78 -14.17 3.28 -16.68
N GLN A 79 -13.34 2.43 -17.29
CA GLN A 79 -12.82 2.60 -18.65
C GLN A 79 -13.95 2.69 -19.69
N ASN A 80 -15.06 2.01 -19.44
CA ASN A 80 -16.22 2.00 -20.34
C ASN A 80 -17.13 3.23 -20.19
N ARG A 81 -16.93 4.10 -19.19
CA ARG A 81 -17.88 5.17 -18.85
C ARG A 81 -17.42 6.61 -19.03
N ASN A 82 -16.11 6.92 -19.03
CA ASN A 82 -15.69 8.34 -18.91
C ASN A 82 -14.45 8.72 -19.73
N HIS A 83 -14.50 9.46 -20.83
CA HIS A 83 -13.35 9.58 -21.77
C HIS A 83 -12.01 10.12 -21.21
N PHE A 84 -11.98 10.82 -20.07
CA PHE A 84 -10.75 11.42 -19.54
C PHE A 84 -9.91 10.45 -18.68
N LEU A 85 -8.73 10.06 -19.17
CA LEU A 85 -7.84 9.12 -18.48
C LEU A 85 -7.43 9.59 -17.07
N SER A 86 -7.06 10.86 -16.91
CA SER A 86 -6.62 11.42 -15.62
C SER A 86 -7.70 11.34 -14.54
N VAL A 87 -8.97 11.53 -14.94
CA VAL A 87 -10.13 11.45 -14.05
C VAL A 87 -10.41 10.00 -13.67
N ARG A 88 -10.33 9.06 -14.62
CA ARG A 88 -10.49 7.62 -14.32
C ARG A 88 -9.48 7.13 -13.30
N VAL A 89 -8.21 7.48 -13.50
CA VAL A 89 -7.11 7.08 -12.62
C VAL A 89 -7.30 7.66 -11.22
N ALA A 90 -7.65 8.95 -11.11
CA ALA A 90 -7.89 9.57 -9.80
C ALA A 90 -9.07 8.93 -9.05
N ILE A 91 -10.18 8.65 -9.75
CA ILE A 91 -11.36 8.03 -9.13
C ILE A 91 -11.03 6.59 -8.70
N SER A 92 -10.40 5.79 -9.55
CA SER A 92 -10.03 4.41 -9.19
C SER A 92 -9.12 4.40 -7.97
N LEU A 93 -8.07 5.23 -7.97
CA LEU A 93 -7.14 5.34 -6.85
C LEU A 93 -7.84 5.78 -5.57
N CYS A 94 -8.75 6.77 -5.64
CA CYS A 94 -9.45 7.28 -4.46
C CYS A 94 -10.32 6.19 -3.82
N VAL A 95 -11.10 5.47 -4.63
CA VAL A 95 -11.99 4.43 -4.12
C VAL A 95 -11.20 3.23 -3.61
N SER A 96 -10.17 2.79 -4.34
CA SER A 96 -9.31 1.69 -3.91
C SER A 96 -8.56 2.03 -2.62
N GLN A 97 -8.06 3.26 -2.47
CA GLN A 97 -7.42 3.69 -1.23
C GLN A 97 -8.36 3.85 -0.05
N PHE A 98 -9.65 4.13 -0.30
CA PHE A 98 -10.66 4.08 0.75
C PHE A 98 -10.80 2.65 1.30
N PHE A 99 -11.00 1.66 0.41
CA PHE A 99 -11.10 0.26 0.82
C PHE A 99 -9.83 -0.26 1.48
N ASP A 100 -8.65 0.09 0.96
CA ASP A 100 -7.35 -0.20 1.58
C ASP A 100 -7.30 0.31 3.01
N THR A 101 -7.61 1.59 3.21
CA THR A 101 -7.50 2.23 4.52
C THR A 101 -8.47 1.62 5.52
N VAL A 102 -9.71 1.35 5.10
CA VAL A 102 -10.74 0.75 5.98
C VAL A 102 -10.37 -0.69 6.34
N LEU A 103 -10.06 -1.53 5.35
CA LEU A 103 -9.73 -2.94 5.59
C LEU A 103 -8.45 -3.09 6.41
N PHE A 104 -7.39 -2.33 6.08
CA PHE A 104 -6.15 -2.38 6.83
C PHE A 104 -6.34 -1.92 8.28
N SER A 105 -7.08 -0.84 8.50
CA SER A 105 -7.30 -0.32 9.85
C SER A 105 -8.10 -1.30 10.72
N ILE A 106 -9.09 -1.99 10.14
CA ILE A 106 -9.87 -3.00 10.86
C ILE A 106 -9.03 -4.26 11.11
N LEU A 107 -8.35 -4.80 10.10
CA LEU A 107 -7.62 -6.07 10.25
C LEU A 107 -6.33 -5.88 11.08
N GLY A 108 -5.57 -4.83 10.76
CA GLY A 108 -4.25 -4.57 11.32
C GLY A 108 -4.28 -3.88 12.68
N LEU A 109 -5.16 -2.89 12.87
CA LEU A 109 -5.09 -1.97 14.02
C LEU A 109 -6.20 -2.14 15.06
N TYR A 110 -7.21 -2.97 14.80
CA TYR A 110 -8.30 -3.19 15.75
C TYR A 110 -7.79 -3.70 17.12
N GLY A 111 -8.12 -2.98 18.19
CA GLY A 111 -7.64 -3.31 19.54
C GLY A 111 -6.18 -2.97 19.82
N ILE A 112 -5.47 -2.32 18.87
CA ILE A 112 -4.12 -1.75 19.09
C ILE A 112 -4.21 -0.24 19.31
N VAL A 113 -5.09 0.44 18.55
CA VAL A 113 -5.30 1.89 18.64
C VAL A 113 -6.61 2.22 19.35
N GLU A 114 -6.63 3.34 20.08
CA GLU A 114 -7.81 3.81 20.83
C GLU A 114 -9.01 4.10 19.92
N SER A 115 -8.77 4.65 18.72
CA SER A 115 -9.83 4.90 17.74
C SER A 115 -9.39 4.57 16.33
N VAL A 116 -9.89 3.44 15.83
CA VAL A 116 -9.72 3.00 14.44
C VAL A 116 -10.33 4.01 13.47
N ILE A 117 -11.43 4.66 13.85
CA ILE A 117 -12.13 5.66 13.02
C ILE A 117 -11.26 6.89 12.78
N HIS A 118 -10.58 7.39 13.81
CA HIS A 118 -9.65 8.52 13.66
C HIS A 118 -8.49 8.17 12.74
N VAL A 119 -7.93 6.96 12.88
CA VAL A 119 -6.86 6.48 11.99
C VAL A 119 -7.33 6.40 10.55
N ILE A 120 -8.53 5.87 10.30
CA ILE A 120 -9.10 5.80 8.95
C ILE A 120 -9.25 7.20 8.36
N LEU A 121 -9.86 8.13 9.11
CA LEU A 121 -10.15 9.48 8.63
C LEU A 121 -8.88 10.25 8.29
N VAL A 122 -7.89 10.25 9.18
CA VAL A 122 -6.62 10.96 8.97
C VAL A 122 -5.83 10.33 7.83
N SER A 123 -5.69 9.00 7.83
CA SER A 123 -4.93 8.28 6.79
C SER A 123 -5.57 8.46 5.42
N PHE A 124 -6.90 8.38 5.34
CA PHE A 124 -7.62 8.57 4.09
C PHE A 124 -7.53 10.00 3.59
N ALA A 125 -7.65 11.01 4.47
CA ALA A 125 -7.48 12.41 4.09
C ALA A 125 -6.10 12.68 3.48
N VAL A 126 -5.03 12.20 4.13
CA VAL A 126 -3.66 12.32 3.61
C VAL A 126 -3.52 11.63 2.25
N LYS A 127 -4.02 10.39 2.12
CA LYS A 127 -4.00 9.65 0.84
C LYS A 127 -4.76 10.41 -0.26
N CYS A 128 -5.94 10.96 0.03
CA CYS A 128 -6.71 11.78 -0.92
C CYS A 128 -5.92 13.01 -1.38
N THR A 129 -5.28 13.75 -0.47
CA THR A 129 -4.45 14.91 -0.83
C THR A 129 -3.32 14.51 -1.78
N ILE A 130 -2.64 13.39 -1.51
CA ILE A 130 -1.57 12.88 -2.38
C ILE A 130 -2.11 12.49 -3.76
N ILE A 131 -3.29 11.85 -3.83
CA ILE A 131 -3.93 11.48 -5.11
C ILE A 131 -4.29 12.73 -5.92
N LEU A 132 -4.86 13.74 -5.27
CA LEU A 132 -5.23 15.01 -5.91
C LEU A 132 -4.01 15.76 -6.45
N LEU A 133 -2.88 15.73 -5.72
CA LEU A 133 -1.63 16.35 -6.16
C LEU A 133 -0.94 15.57 -7.29
N SER A 134 -1.01 14.24 -7.26
CA SER A 134 -0.35 13.38 -8.26
C SER A 134 -1.14 13.24 -9.57
N SER A 135 -2.47 13.26 -9.53
CA SER A 135 -3.33 13.17 -10.73
C SER A 135 -3.00 14.21 -11.84
N PRO A 136 -2.82 15.52 -11.55
CA PRO A 136 -2.44 16.49 -12.57
C PRO A 136 -1.01 16.28 -13.07
N LEU A 137 -0.09 15.82 -12.21
CA LEU A 137 1.30 15.53 -12.59
C LEU A 137 1.39 14.39 -13.60
N VAL A 138 0.56 13.35 -13.47
CA VAL A 138 0.48 12.26 -14.46
C VAL A 138 0.03 12.79 -15.82
N SER A 139 -0.96 13.69 -15.84
CA SER A 139 -1.42 14.32 -17.08
C SER A 139 -0.35 15.21 -17.72
N PHE A 140 0.47 15.86 -16.90
CA PHE A 140 1.60 16.69 -17.36
C PHE A 140 2.75 15.83 -17.90
N ALA A 141 3.14 14.76 -17.19
CA ALA A 141 4.17 13.82 -17.63
C ALA A 141 3.83 13.18 -18.98
N LYS A 142 2.55 12.84 -19.22
CA LYS A 142 2.09 12.32 -20.51
C LYS A 142 2.32 13.27 -21.69
N ARG A 143 2.42 14.59 -21.46
CA ARG A 143 2.72 15.56 -22.53
C ARG A 143 4.18 15.52 -22.96
N PHE A 144 5.11 15.19 -22.05
CA PHE A 144 6.54 15.10 -22.36
C PHE A 144 6.94 13.74 -22.91
N VAL A 145 6.19 12.69 -22.59
CA VAL A 145 6.47 11.30 -23.02
C VAL A 145 5.93 10.98 -24.43
N LYS A 146 5.13 11.87 -25.03
CA LYS A 146 4.44 11.61 -26.31
C LYS A 146 5.37 11.48 -27.52
N ASP A 147 6.64 11.87 -27.41
CA ASP A 147 7.55 11.91 -28.57
C ASP A 147 8.24 10.57 -28.90
N GLU A 148 8.09 9.50 -28.11
CA GLU A 148 8.86 8.26 -28.34
C GLU A 148 8.09 6.94 -28.48
N ILE A 149 6.75 6.89 -28.49
CA ILE A 149 6.06 5.57 -28.51
C ILE A 149 4.87 5.53 -29.49
N PRO A 150 4.91 4.69 -30.56
CA PRO A 150 3.77 4.41 -31.42
C PRO A 150 2.77 3.50 -30.70
N VAL A 151 1.48 3.83 -30.87
CA VAL A 151 0.31 3.17 -30.26
C VAL A 151 0.16 1.72 -30.71
#